data_AF-A0A134ALP4-F1
#
_entry.id   AF-A0A134ALP4-F1
#
_cell.length_a   1.000
_cell.length_b   1.000
_cell.length_c   1.000
_cell.angle_alpha   90.00
_cell.angle_beta   90.00
_cell.angle_gamma   90.00
#
_symmetry.space_group_name_H-M   'P 1'
#
loop_
_entity.id
_entity.type
_entity.pdbx_description
1 polymer ?
#
loop_
_entity_poly.entity_id
_entity_poly.type
_entity_poly.pdbx_seq_one_letter_code
_entity_poly.pdbx_strand_id
1 'polypeptide(L)'
;MQDFDEKKTFYSDEDNNFDLPLDLIQDTYDKREDEDKDEDQDDQREEIDLENEDDEDSYYLERIDEVQEILEEICESIPAYAFDHLNGGIILSEDKKYHAESRDDDLIIMGEYQRSILGNMITIYYGSFMDMYRFSSRDRLKEKLEEVLLHEFTHHLEFLANEWGLVIEDEKFLEEYRKEKDNE
;
A
#
# COMPACT_ATOMS: atom_id res chain seq x y z
N MET A 1 -13.39 17.43 -18.26
CA MET A 1 -14.22 16.70 -17.27
C MET A 1 -14.00 15.25 -17.65
N GLN A 2 -13.06 14.60 -16.96
CA GLN A 2 -12.66 13.24 -17.25
C GLN A 2 -13.55 12.37 -16.36
N ASP A 3 -14.30 11.47 -16.98
CA ASP A 3 -15.26 10.62 -16.29
C ASP A 3 -14.50 9.66 -15.36
N PHE A 4 -14.56 9.96 -14.06
CA PHE A 4 -14.06 9.10 -12.97
C PHE A 4 -15.05 7.96 -12.65
N ASP A 5 -16.07 7.76 -13.50
CA ASP A 5 -17.31 7.02 -13.19
C ASP A 5 -17.17 5.48 -13.27
N GLU A 6 -16.01 4.95 -13.68
CA GLU A 6 -15.80 3.50 -13.86
C GLU A 6 -14.85 2.85 -12.82
N LYS A 7 -14.12 3.62 -12.02
CA LYS A 7 -13.17 3.06 -11.03
C LYS A 7 -13.79 3.01 -9.64
N LYS A 8 -13.90 1.80 -9.07
CA LYS A 8 -14.33 1.59 -7.69
C LYS A 8 -13.12 1.60 -6.75
N THR A 9 -13.23 2.34 -5.64
CA THR A 9 -12.23 2.32 -4.57
C THR A 9 -12.46 1.10 -3.69
N PHE A 10 -11.41 0.30 -3.51
CA PHE A 10 -11.41 -0.84 -2.59
C PHE A 10 -10.47 -0.56 -1.42
N TYR A 11 -10.91 -0.97 -0.24
CA TYR A 11 -10.11 -0.98 0.98
C TYR A 11 -9.75 -2.43 1.24
N SER A 12 -8.46 -2.72 1.34
CA SER A 12 -7.94 -4.10 1.26
C SER A 12 -7.32 -4.50 2.59
N ASP A 13 -7.89 -5.50 3.27
CA ASP A 13 -7.16 -6.32 4.23
C ASP A 13 -6.52 -7.47 3.44
N GLU A 14 -5.26 -7.31 3.01
CA GLU A 14 -4.48 -8.50 2.66
C GLU A 14 -4.18 -9.22 3.98
N ASP A 15 -5.05 -10.18 4.32
CA ASP A 15 -4.73 -11.32 5.16
C ASP A 15 -3.48 -11.97 4.54
N ASN A 16 -2.30 -11.46 4.90
CA ASN A 16 -1.03 -12.15 4.73
C ASN A 16 -1.10 -13.37 5.65
N ASN A 17 -1.78 -14.41 5.18
CA ASN A 17 -1.68 -15.75 5.72
C ASN A 17 -0.29 -16.27 5.36
N PHE A 18 0.73 -15.71 6.00
CA PHE A 18 2.06 -16.25 5.94
C PHE A 18 2.25 -17.23 7.10
N ASP A 19 1.54 -18.35 7.02
CA ASP A 19 2.01 -19.62 7.58
C ASP A 19 3.26 -20.04 6.77
N LEU A 20 4.37 -19.28 6.89
CA LEU A 20 5.66 -19.87 6.55
C LEU A 20 5.96 -20.92 7.60
N PRO A 21 6.22 -22.18 7.22
CA PRO A 21 6.96 -23.04 8.11
C PRO A 21 8.28 -22.34 8.43
N LEU A 22 8.57 -22.15 9.73
CA LEU A 22 9.83 -21.59 10.25
C LEU A 22 11.06 -22.21 9.58
N ASP A 23 10.93 -23.46 9.12
CA ASP A 23 11.92 -24.23 8.38
C ASP A 23 12.42 -23.53 7.09
N LEU A 24 11.60 -22.70 6.43
CA LEU A 24 12.00 -21.99 5.20
C LEU A 24 12.86 -20.74 5.49
N ILE A 25 12.72 -20.16 6.69
CA ILE A 25 13.50 -18.98 7.11
C ILE A 25 14.92 -19.41 7.49
N GLN A 26 15.08 -20.61 8.07
CA GLN A 26 16.39 -21.16 8.44
C GLN A 26 17.26 -21.43 7.20
N ASP A 27 16.67 -21.97 6.13
CA ASP A 27 17.37 -22.27 4.87
C ASP A 27 17.97 -21.04 4.15
N THR A 28 17.46 -19.84 4.44
CA THR A 28 17.98 -18.57 3.87
C THR A 28 18.98 -17.87 4.79
N TYR A 29 18.97 -18.18 6.08
CA TYR A 29 19.98 -17.72 7.04
C TYR A 29 21.24 -18.60 6.98
N ASP A 30 21.09 -19.92 6.89
CA ASP A 30 22.22 -20.86 6.85
C ASP A 30 22.99 -20.79 5.51
N LYS A 31 22.37 -20.30 4.43
CA LYS A 31 23.04 -20.10 3.13
C LYS A 31 23.92 -18.85 3.03
N ARG A 32 23.93 -17.99 4.06
CA ARG A 32 24.69 -16.74 4.07
C ARG A 32 25.98 -16.78 4.91
N GLU A 33 26.43 -17.95 5.38
CA GLU A 33 27.70 -18.10 6.12
C GLU A 33 28.80 -18.87 5.38
N ASP A 34 28.60 -19.35 4.14
CA ASP A 34 29.58 -20.22 3.46
C ASP A 34 30.28 -19.63 2.21
N GLU A 35 30.10 -18.35 1.88
CA GLU A 35 30.80 -17.70 0.74
C GLU A 35 31.61 -16.46 1.14
N ASP A 36 32.54 -16.65 2.09
CA ASP A 36 33.70 -15.76 2.27
C ASP A 36 34.96 -16.48 1.77
N LYS A 37 35.28 -16.37 0.47
CA LYS A 37 36.67 -16.54 -0.06
C LYS A 37 36.93 -15.66 -1.29
N ASP A 38 37.87 -14.75 -1.08
CA ASP A 38 38.61 -13.90 -2.01
C ASP A 38 38.81 -14.46 -3.44
N GLU A 39 38.71 -13.57 -4.44
CA GLU A 39 39.65 -13.53 -5.58
C GLU A 39 39.64 -12.14 -6.26
N ASP A 40 40.78 -11.43 -6.13
CA ASP A 40 41.15 -10.26 -6.95
C ASP A 40 41.26 -10.67 -8.44
N GLN A 41 40.65 -9.88 -9.34
CA GLN A 41 41.19 -9.64 -10.68
C GLN A 41 40.58 -8.41 -11.37
N ASP A 42 41.50 -7.62 -11.90
CA ASP A 42 41.32 -6.31 -12.52
C ASP A 42 40.85 -6.41 -14.00
N ASP A 43 40.35 -5.28 -14.49
CA ASP A 43 40.25 -4.81 -15.88
C ASP A 43 39.03 -5.13 -16.79
N GLN A 44 38.43 -4.01 -17.22
CA GLN A 44 37.58 -3.73 -18.39
C GLN A 44 36.06 -4.02 -18.27
N ARG A 45 35.33 -3.05 -17.71
CA ARG A 45 33.91 -2.84 -18.03
C ARG A 45 33.80 -1.65 -18.97
N GLU A 46 33.19 -1.87 -20.12
CA GLU A 46 32.78 -0.82 -21.04
C GLU A 46 31.85 0.15 -20.30
N GLU A 47 32.15 1.46 -20.39
CA GLU A 47 31.22 2.52 -20.02
C GLU A 47 29.94 2.33 -20.85
N ILE A 48 28.87 1.87 -20.21
CA ILE A 48 27.53 2.10 -20.71
C ILE A 48 27.21 3.53 -20.31
N ASP A 49 27.23 4.43 -21.30
CA ASP A 49 26.58 5.75 -21.18
C ASP A 49 25.10 5.49 -20.86
N LEU A 50 24.77 5.52 -19.57
CA LEU A 50 23.41 5.74 -19.11
C LEU A 50 23.11 7.21 -19.42
N GLU A 51 22.68 7.47 -20.65
CA GLU A 51 22.03 8.73 -20.99
C GLU A 51 20.88 8.93 -20.00
N ASN A 52 21.01 9.97 -19.18
CA ASN A 52 20.09 10.33 -18.12
C ASN A 52 18.64 10.40 -18.66
N GLU A 53 17.77 9.52 -18.18
CA GLU A 53 16.31 9.62 -18.27
C GLU A 53 15.75 10.41 -17.05
N ASP A 54 16.52 11.34 -16.48
CA ASP A 54 16.21 12.04 -15.21
C ASP A 54 15.25 13.24 -15.36
N ASP A 55 14.18 13.15 -16.15
CA ASP A 55 13.19 14.26 -16.24
C ASP A 55 11.70 13.83 -16.31
N GLU A 56 11.36 12.53 -16.41
CA GLU A 56 9.95 12.07 -16.46
C GLU A 56 9.32 11.83 -15.07
N ASP A 57 10.10 11.31 -14.10
CA ASP A 57 9.55 10.92 -12.78
C ASP A 57 9.22 12.12 -11.87
N SER A 58 9.87 13.27 -12.08
CA SER A 58 9.65 14.47 -11.26
C SER A 58 8.23 15.05 -11.39
N TYR A 59 7.50 14.75 -12.48
CA TYR A 59 6.15 15.28 -12.71
C TYR A 59 5.05 14.42 -12.03
N TYR A 60 5.36 13.19 -11.63
CA TYR A 60 4.38 12.30 -11.01
C TYR A 60 4.20 12.54 -9.50
N LEU A 61 5.24 13.07 -8.83
CA LEU A 61 5.24 13.31 -7.38
C LEU A 61 4.91 14.76 -6.99
N GLU A 62 4.35 15.57 -7.88
CA GLU A 62 4.10 17.02 -7.67
C GLU A 62 3.38 17.37 -6.35
N ARG A 63 2.57 16.44 -5.80
CA ARG A 63 1.76 16.66 -4.59
C ARG A 63 2.12 15.74 -3.43
N ILE A 64 3.25 15.02 -3.48
CA ILE A 64 3.60 14.05 -2.43
C ILE A 64 3.80 14.72 -1.07
N ASP A 65 4.49 15.86 -1.04
CA ASP A 65 4.70 16.65 0.18
C ASP A 65 3.35 17.11 0.78
N GLU A 66 2.42 17.54 -0.07
CA GLU A 66 1.08 17.94 0.37
C GLU A 66 0.30 16.77 0.97
N VAL A 67 0.39 15.58 0.36
CA VAL A 67 -0.26 14.37 0.89
C VAL A 67 0.36 13.95 2.23
N GLN A 68 1.68 14.04 2.35
CA GLN A 68 2.38 13.75 3.59
C GLN A 68 1.95 14.72 4.70
N GLU A 69 1.91 16.03 4.44
CA GLU A 69 1.42 17.03 5.40
C GLU A 69 -0.02 16.74 5.84
N ILE A 70 -0.89 16.36 4.92
CA ILE A 70 -2.27 15.99 5.23
C ILE A 70 -2.33 14.75 6.13
N LEU A 71 -1.54 13.71 5.82
CA LEU A 71 -1.50 12.50 6.63
C LEU A 71 -1.01 12.78 8.06
N GLU A 72 0.02 13.62 8.20
CA GLU A 72 0.50 14.07 9.51
C GLU A 72 -0.60 14.81 10.30
N GLU A 73 -1.30 15.75 9.67
CA GLU A 73 -2.44 16.46 10.29
C GLU A 73 -3.54 15.49 10.75
N ILE A 74 -3.86 14.47 9.95
CA ILE A 74 -4.87 13.47 10.32
C ILE A 74 -4.36 12.64 11.49
N CYS A 75 -3.12 12.17 11.45
CA CYS A 75 -2.53 11.38 12.52
C CYS A 75 -2.51 12.11 13.87
N GLU A 76 -2.26 13.41 13.88
CA GLU A 76 -2.32 14.24 15.11
C GLU A 76 -3.71 14.27 15.75
N SER A 77 -4.78 14.04 14.97
CA SER A 77 -6.15 13.98 15.46
C SER A 77 -6.53 12.61 16.03
N ILE A 78 -5.75 11.57 15.73
CA ILE A 78 -6.03 10.19 16.11
C ILE A 78 -5.56 9.92 17.55
N PRO A 79 -6.36 9.25 18.39
CA PRO A 79 -5.94 8.91 19.75
C PRO A 79 -4.69 8.02 19.76
N ALA A 80 -3.74 8.31 20.66
CA ALA A 80 -2.47 7.59 20.73
C ALA A 80 -2.60 6.07 20.88
N TYR A 81 -3.64 5.58 21.56
CA TYR A 81 -3.88 4.14 21.71
C TYR A 81 -4.17 3.42 20.39
N ALA A 82 -4.65 4.14 19.38
CA ALA A 82 -4.96 3.56 18.07
C ALA A 82 -3.70 3.12 17.32
N PHE A 83 -2.52 3.58 17.76
CA PHE A 83 -1.22 3.21 17.19
C PHE A 83 -0.55 2.05 17.96
N ASP A 84 -1.16 1.55 19.04
CA ASP A 84 -0.61 0.44 19.82
C ASP A 84 -0.49 -0.80 18.93
N HIS A 85 0.68 -1.44 18.90
CA HIS A 85 0.97 -2.59 18.02
C HIS A 85 0.99 -2.29 16.51
N LEU A 86 0.93 -1.02 16.09
CA LEU A 86 1.21 -0.59 14.72
C LEU A 86 2.71 -0.26 14.53
N ASN A 87 3.56 -1.25 14.75
CA ASN A 87 5.01 -1.07 14.87
C ASN A 87 5.75 -0.79 13.55
N GLY A 88 5.14 -1.10 12.39
CA GLY A 88 5.63 -0.63 11.09
C GLY A 88 5.15 0.77 10.73
N GLY A 89 4.26 1.35 11.55
CA GLY A 89 3.75 2.72 11.37
C GLY A 89 2.81 2.86 10.18
N ILE A 90 2.72 4.09 9.69
CA ILE A 90 1.97 4.43 8.47
C ILE A 90 2.98 4.79 7.40
N ILE A 91 2.87 4.16 6.23
CA ILE A 91 3.77 4.32 5.10
C ILE A 91 2.99 4.99 3.98
N LEU A 92 3.56 6.06 3.40
CA LEU A 92 3.10 6.62 2.14
C LEU A 92 3.93 6.01 1.01
N SER A 93 3.34 5.11 0.24
CA SER A 93 4.00 4.51 -0.93
C SER A 93 3.70 5.32 -2.19
N GLU A 94 4.73 5.59 -2.99
CA GLU A 94 4.60 6.26 -4.29
C GLU A 94 3.85 5.42 -5.31
N ASP A 95 3.81 4.10 -5.09
CA ASP A 95 3.20 3.14 -5.99
C ASP A 95 1.69 3.32 -6.10
N LYS A 96 1.16 2.79 -7.20
CA LYS A 96 -0.27 2.55 -7.42
C LYS A 96 -0.52 1.06 -7.31
N LYS A 97 -1.59 0.67 -6.60
CA LYS A 97 -1.96 -0.74 -6.44
C LYS A 97 -3.39 -0.99 -6.90
N TYR A 98 -3.56 -2.07 -7.67
CA TYR A 98 -4.87 -2.62 -8.05
C TYR A 98 -5.16 -3.87 -7.24
N HIS A 99 -6.43 -4.12 -6.95
CA HIS A 99 -6.85 -5.35 -6.31
C HIS A 99 -6.65 -6.54 -7.25
N ALA A 100 -6.31 -7.72 -6.70
CA ALA A 100 -6.03 -8.91 -7.50
C ALA A 100 -7.21 -9.39 -8.37
N GLU A 101 -8.44 -9.06 -7.95
CA GLU A 101 -9.67 -9.36 -8.71
C GLU A 101 -10.08 -8.27 -9.70
N SER A 102 -9.31 -7.18 -9.82
CA SER A 102 -9.59 -6.12 -10.79
C SER A 102 -9.64 -6.67 -12.22
N ARG A 103 -10.64 -6.22 -12.98
CA ARG A 103 -10.80 -6.51 -14.40
C ARG A 103 -10.70 -5.18 -15.17
N ASP A 104 -9.66 -5.04 -15.98
CA ASP A 104 -9.37 -3.82 -16.75
C ASP A 104 -9.06 -2.59 -15.87
N ASP A 105 -8.26 -2.78 -14.80
CA ASP A 105 -7.73 -1.71 -13.92
C ASP A 105 -8.83 -0.82 -13.26
N ASP A 106 -9.97 -1.44 -12.99
CA ASP A 106 -11.19 -0.81 -12.49
C ASP A 106 -11.34 -0.84 -10.95
N LEU A 107 -10.48 -1.59 -10.26
CA LEU A 107 -10.55 -1.80 -8.81
C LEU A 107 -9.22 -1.44 -8.16
N ILE A 108 -9.15 -0.21 -7.65
CA ILE A 108 -7.92 0.40 -7.14
C ILE A 108 -7.89 0.37 -5.61
N ILE A 109 -6.73 0.04 -5.03
CA ILE A 109 -6.48 0.02 -3.60
C ILE A 109 -5.90 1.38 -3.19
N MET A 110 -6.57 2.04 -2.26
CA MET A 110 -6.17 3.36 -1.76
C MET A 110 -5.30 3.26 -0.50
N GLY A 111 -5.58 2.27 0.33
CA GLY A 111 -4.82 1.92 1.51
C GLY A 111 -5.03 0.47 1.89
N GLU A 112 -4.14 -0.05 2.73
CA GLU A 112 -4.25 -1.39 3.28
C GLU A 112 -3.59 -1.49 4.65
N TYR A 113 -4.26 -2.19 5.56
CA TYR A 113 -3.70 -2.68 6.80
C TYR A 113 -2.99 -4.01 6.55
N GLN A 114 -1.68 -4.05 6.80
CA GLN A 114 -0.86 -5.22 6.59
C GLN A 114 -0.38 -5.77 7.92
N ARG A 115 -0.53 -7.08 8.08
CA ARG A 115 -0.05 -7.82 9.25
C ARG A 115 1.11 -8.71 8.83
N SER A 116 2.18 -8.70 9.61
CA SER A 116 3.32 -9.57 9.38
C SER A 116 3.99 -9.98 10.69
N ILE A 117 4.85 -11.00 10.64
CA ILE A 117 5.68 -11.42 11.78
C ILE A 117 6.60 -10.28 12.24
N LEU A 118 7.01 -9.40 11.31
CA LEU A 118 7.87 -8.25 11.60
C LEU A 118 7.08 -7.06 12.17
N GLY A 119 5.76 -7.05 12.01
CA GLY A 119 4.91 -6.00 12.50
C GLY A 119 3.66 -5.74 11.69
N ASN A 120 2.80 -4.89 12.26
CA ASN A 120 1.63 -4.37 11.59
C ASN A 120 1.90 -2.94 11.09
N MET A 121 1.41 -2.63 9.90
CA MET A 121 1.55 -1.32 9.27
C MET A 121 0.33 -0.96 8.45
N ILE A 122 0.13 0.34 8.23
CA ILE A 122 -0.86 0.85 7.28
C ILE A 122 -0.08 1.43 6.10
N THR A 123 -0.37 0.96 4.89
CA THR A 123 0.21 1.51 3.67
C THR A 123 -0.85 2.35 2.96
N ILE A 124 -0.52 3.59 2.62
CA ILE A 124 -1.34 4.49 1.80
C ILE A 124 -0.66 4.63 0.43
N TYR A 125 -1.41 4.38 -0.64
CA TYR A 125 -0.88 4.39 -2.01
C TYR A 125 -1.07 5.76 -2.67
N TYR A 126 -0.04 6.62 -2.61
CA TYR A 126 -0.03 7.94 -3.26
C TYR A 126 -0.36 7.83 -4.75
N GLY A 127 0.22 6.86 -5.47
CA GLY A 127 -0.05 6.64 -6.88
C GLY A 127 -1.54 6.39 -7.17
N SER A 128 -2.21 5.65 -6.29
CA SER A 128 -3.67 5.43 -6.36
C SER A 128 -4.46 6.71 -6.09
N PHE A 129 -4.05 7.49 -5.09
CA PHE A 129 -4.64 8.80 -4.82
C PHE A 129 -4.47 9.78 -5.98
N MET A 130 -3.33 9.77 -6.67
CA MET A 130 -3.12 10.62 -7.84
C MET A 130 -3.87 10.14 -9.08
N ASP A 131 -4.14 8.84 -9.21
CA ASP A 131 -4.99 8.34 -10.28
C ASP A 131 -6.44 8.82 -10.10
N MET A 132 -6.94 8.86 -8.87
CA MET A 132 -8.34 9.18 -8.54
C MET A 132 -8.61 10.65 -8.20
N TYR A 133 -7.64 11.34 -7.59
CA TYR A 133 -7.86 12.64 -6.95
C TYR A 133 -6.80 13.70 -7.29
N ARG A 134 -5.93 13.48 -8.28
CA ARG A 134 -4.88 14.45 -8.69
C ARG A 134 -5.39 15.89 -8.85
N PHE A 135 -6.55 16.07 -9.47
CA PHE A 135 -7.15 17.39 -9.72
C PHE A 135 -8.12 17.86 -8.62
N SER A 136 -8.24 17.12 -7.52
CA SER A 136 -9.08 17.51 -6.38
C SER A 136 -8.43 18.62 -5.57
N SER A 137 -9.27 19.45 -4.95
CA SER A 137 -8.80 20.44 -3.97
C SER A 137 -8.14 19.73 -2.78
N ARG A 138 -7.27 20.44 -2.07
CA ARG A 138 -6.65 19.98 -0.82
C ARG A 138 -7.68 19.45 0.17
N ASP A 139 -8.77 20.18 0.39
CA ASP A 139 -9.82 19.79 1.36
C ASP A 139 -10.46 18.45 0.99
N ARG A 140 -10.73 18.22 -0.30
CA ARG A 140 -11.33 16.97 -0.77
C ARG A 140 -10.33 15.81 -0.74
N LEU A 141 -9.06 16.10 -1.03
CA LEU A 141 -7.98 15.11 -0.90
C LEU A 141 -7.80 14.70 0.57
N LYS A 142 -7.85 15.67 1.50
CA LYS A 142 -7.83 15.44 2.94
C LYS A 142 -9.01 14.62 3.42
N GLU A 143 -10.22 14.96 3.02
CA GLU A 143 -11.42 14.18 3.36
C GLU A 143 -11.27 12.71 2.94
N LYS A 144 -10.72 12.45 1.74
CA LYS A 144 -10.52 11.08 1.24
C LYS A 144 -9.35 10.35 1.87
N LEU A 145 -8.25 11.04 2.18
CA LEU A 145 -7.15 10.47 2.95
C LEU A 145 -7.60 10.12 4.37
N GLU A 146 -8.40 10.97 5.00
CA GLU A 146 -8.95 10.72 6.34
C GLU A 146 -9.91 9.53 6.34
N GLU A 147 -10.81 9.42 5.36
CA GLU A 147 -11.70 8.28 5.19
C GLU A 147 -10.92 6.96 5.06
N VAL A 148 -9.93 6.92 4.16
CA VAL A 148 -9.08 5.73 3.95
C VAL A 148 -8.27 5.41 5.20
N LEU A 149 -7.57 6.39 5.78
CA LEU A 149 -6.72 6.13 6.93
C LEU A 149 -7.51 5.64 8.14
N LEU A 150 -8.68 6.23 8.43
CA LEU A 150 -9.54 5.79 9.53
C LEU A 150 -10.12 4.39 9.28
N HIS A 151 -10.38 4.04 8.03
CA HIS A 151 -10.81 2.69 7.66
C HIS A 151 -9.71 1.67 8.00
N GLU A 152 -8.47 1.91 7.58
CA GLU A 152 -7.33 1.01 7.90
C GLU A 152 -7.04 0.95 9.41
N PHE A 153 -7.19 2.06 10.13
CA PHE A 153 -7.12 2.04 11.60
C PHE A 153 -8.22 1.20 12.24
N THR A 154 -9.40 1.17 11.63
CA THR A 154 -10.51 0.36 12.13
C THR A 154 -10.20 -1.13 11.91
N HIS A 155 -9.65 -1.53 10.77
CA HIS A 155 -9.12 -2.89 10.57
C HIS A 155 -8.10 -3.27 11.65
N HIS A 156 -7.15 -2.38 11.91
CA HIS A 156 -6.16 -2.60 12.94
C HIS A 156 -6.78 -2.81 14.33
N LEU A 157 -7.73 -1.96 14.73
CA LEU A 157 -8.40 -2.05 16.02
C LEU A 157 -9.33 -3.26 16.13
N GLU A 158 -10.06 -3.62 15.07
CA GLU A 158 -10.89 -4.82 15.02
C GLU A 158 -10.03 -6.07 15.18
N PHE A 159 -8.89 -6.14 14.47
CA PHE A 159 -7.93 -7.23 14.63
C PHE A 159 -7.44 -7.35 16.08
N LEU A 160 -7.04 -6.25 16.72
CA LEU A 160 -6.62 -6.25 18.13
C LEU A 160 -7.76 -6.67 19.07
N ALA A 161 -9.01 -6.34 18.73
CA ALA A 161 -10.19 -6.74 19.47
C ALA A 161 -10.66 -8.17 19.15
N ASN A 162 -10.05 -8.86 18.18
CA ASN A 162 -10.50 -10.14 17.63
C ASN A 162 -11.95 -10.07 17.10
N GLU A 163 -12.28 -8.95 16.46
CA GLU A 163 -13.52 -8.68 15.72
C GLU A 163 -13.21 -8.70 14.21
N TRP A 164 -14.25 -8.94 13.39
CA TRP A 164 -14.11 -9.16 11.93
C TRP A 164 -15.17 -8.39 11.14
N GLY A 165 -15.62 -7.24 11.65
CA GLY A 165 -16.76 -6.51 11.11
C GLY A 165 -16.49 -5.98 9.70
N LEU A 166 -15.41 -5.21 9.54
CA LEU A 166 -15.03 -4.61 8.27
C LEU A 166 -14.57 -5.66 7.25
N VAL A 167 -13.82 -6.68 7.68
CA VAL A 167 -13.42 -7.80 6.80
C VAL A 167 -14.65 -8.44 6.12
N ILE A 168 -15.74 -8.61 6.86
CA ILE A 168 -17.01 -9.14 6.32
C ILE A 168 -17.68 -8.14 5.36
N GLU A 169 -17.56 -6.83 5.60
CA GLU A 169 -18.11 -5.81 4.72
C GLU A 169 -17.33 -5.72 3.40
N ASP A 170 -16.01 -5.78 3.44
CA ASP A 170 -15.16 -5.79 2.24
C ASP A 170 -15.39 -7.05 1.40
N GLU A 171 -15.55 -8.21 2.05
CA GLU A 171 -15.83 -9.47 1.34
C GLU A 171 -17.19 -9.40 0.61
N LYS A 172 -18.20 -8.78 1.23
CA LYS A 172 -19.51 -8.54 0.57
C LYS A 172 -19.37 -7.59 -0.61
N PHE A 173 -18.59 -6.53 -0.48
CA PHE A 173 -18.33 -5.60 -1.57
C PHE A 173 -17.67 -6.34 -2.76
N LEU A 174 -16.65 -7.16 -2.51
CA LEU A 174 -16.01 -7.98 -3.56
C LEU A 174 -16.99 -8.98 -4.18
N GLU A 175 -17.88 -9.59 -3.39
CA GLU A 175 -18.93 -10.45 -3.94
C GLU A 175 -19.89 -9.72 -4.87
N GLU A 176 -20.30 -8.51 -4.53
CA GLU A 176 -21.16 -7.68 -5.38
C GLU A 176 -20.44 -7.28 -6.66
N TYR A 177 -19.17 -6.86 -6.54
CA TYR A 177 -18.30 -6.57 -7.68
C TYR A 177 -18.17 -7.77 -8.64
N ARG A 178 -17.89 -8.98 -8.13
CA ARG A 178 -17.83 -10.22 -8.92
C ARG A 178 -19.14 -10.47 -9.68
N LYS A 179 -20.29 -10.31 -9.00
CA LYS A 179 -21.61 -10.52 -9.60
C LYS A 179 -21.91 -9.52 -10.71
N GLU A 180 -21.52 -8.26 -10.57
CA GLU A 180 -21.69 -7.26 -11.63
C GLU A 180 -20.86 -7.64 -12.87
N LYS A 181 -19.59 -8.01 -12.68
CA LYS A 181 -18.67 -8.35 -13.77
C LYS A 181 -18.96 -9.66 -14.49
N ASP A 182 -19.60 -10.62 -13.83
CA ASP A 182 -20.02 -11.86 -14.47
C ASP A 182 -21.34 -11.71 -15.26
N ASN A 183 -22.05 -10.59 -15.07
CA ASN A 183 -23.30 -10.28 -15.77
C ASN A 183 -23.11 -9.33 -16.97
N GLU A 184 -21.90 -8.81 -17.21
CA GLU A 184 -21.48 -8.06 -18.41
C GLU A 184 -21.06 -8.99 -19.56
#